data_AF-A0A5D8ZYK4-F1
#
_entry.id   AF-A0A5D8ZYK4-F1
#
_cell.length_a   1.000
_cell.length_b   1.000
_cell.length_c   1.000
_cell.angle_alpha   90.00
_cell.angle_beta   90.00
_cell.angle_gamma   90.00
#
_symmetry.space_group_name_H-M   'P 1'
#
loop_
_entity.id
_entity.type
_entity.pdbx_description
1 polymer ?
#
loop_
_entity_poly.entity_id
_entity_poly.type
_entity_poly.pdbx_seq_one_letter_code
_entity_poly.pdbx_strand_id
1 'polypeptide(L)'
;MKIHHTLFFLLAASAFHAQIISGTVISKNENQPIPYVKIGIEKKSTGTISDEKGKFSIDLSNAEPQQKIKIEVPGYDSYQETIQNFKKHDQQKIFLTEKTKNIQEITIKPKKLVDKNWGVNTKTKSVTYSVNPEFDKKSFLGETALEFNAKKRSKLKNINLNIASYVSAQPVLMRYSVYSEKDGFPDKNILEEEITVELTENMIKDGTYTLDVNDRNIWVQGKFFIGIQFLKDFEGKIKISAALFRTGFIREFYGDWQKMTIAAPAINIDVKMDKNGDNNPENEGGFADDSAEALMPDVSKYVQESEQTVYGQNADAGKYLKLQDTDLYYEIYGEGEPLILLHGNSGSIKDFYQQIPVLSKQYKVIAIDTRGQGKSIDSSKKDFTYKMFADDVKALTDQLKLNKVSIAGWSDGGNTGLEFALKYPERLNKLITIGANAFPDGVDDRLTDHFENKMLVMKELKDPKKFNEQRLLKIMLTQPRIARKDLNKIGSRVLVIAGDRDVIKPEHTELIAKEIPNAELRIYSNATHMIPFENADQLTTDILNFLGKSN
;
A
#
# COMPACT_ATOMS: atom_id res chain seq x y z
N MET A 1 30.69 -52.60 -55.68
CA MET A 1 31.51 -51.72 -54.82
C MET A 1 30.56 -50.75 -54.11
N LYS A 2 30.15 -51.05 -52.88
CA LYS A 2 29.25 -50.20 -52.07
C LYS A 2 30.14 -49.37 -51.14
N ILE A 3 30.15 -48.06 -51.30
CA ILE A 3 30.90 -47.14 -50.43
C ILE A 3 29.95 -46.68 -49.33
N HIS A 4 30.26 -47.02 -48.07
CA HIS A 4 29.58 -46.49 -46.90
C HIS A 4 30.16 -45.12 -46.55
N HIS A 5 29.29 -44.10 -46.46
CA HIS A 5 29.64 -42.82 -45.84
C HIS A 5 29.24 -42.87 -44.37
N THR A 6 30.23 -43.01 -43.49
CA THR A 6 30.08 -42.89 -42.05
C THR A 6 30.06 -41.40 -41.69
N LEU A 7 28.91 -40.91 -41.21
CA LEU A 7 28.72 -39.55 -40.72
C LEU A 7 29.30 -39.45 -39.31
N PHE A 8 30.34 -38.63 -39.10
CA PHE A 8 30.93 -38.39 -37.78
C PHE A 8 30.16 -37.25 -37.09
N PHE A 9 29.38 -37.57 -36.06
CA PHE A 9 28.77 -36.56 -35.18
C PHE A 9 29.83 -36.11 -34.15
N LEU A 10 30.29 -34.86 -34.28
CA LEU A 10 31.08 -34.19 -33.25
C LEU A 10 30.13 -33.70 -32.14
N LEU A 11 30.07 -34.44 -31.03
CA LEU A 11 29.46 -33.94 -29.79
C LEU A 11 30.43 -32.93 -29.16
N ALA A 12 30.16 -31.63 -29.35
CA ALA A 12 30.81 -30.59 -28.56
C ALA A 12 30.17 -30.56 -27.17
N ALA A 13 30.82 -31.20 -26.20
CA ALA A 13 30.49 -31.06 -24.79
C ALA A 13 30.94 -29.66 -24.31
N SER A 14 30.04 -28.68 -24.31
CA SER A 14 30.27 -27.40 -23.65
C SER A 14 30.21 -27.62 -22.14
N ALA A 15 31.38 -27.83 -21.52
CA ALA A 15 31.54 -27.76 -20.07
C ALA A 15 31.36 -26.31 -19.62
N PHE A 16 30.16 -25.95 -19.16
CA PHE A 16 29.93 -24.71 -18.42
C PHE A 16 30.76 -24.76 -17.14
N HIS A 17 31.94 -24.15 -17.14
CA HIS A 17 32.71 -23.94 -15.92
C HIS A 17 32.01 -22.82 -15.13
N ALA A 18 31.64 -23.11 -13.88
CA ALA A 18 31.21 -22.07 -12.97
C ALA A 18 32.36 -21.07 -12.80
N GLN A 19 32.11 -19.79 -13.08
CA GLN A 19 33.10 -18.72 -12.97
C GLN A 19 32.79 -17.88 -11.73
N ILE A 20 33.04 -18.49 -10.57
CA ILE A 20 33.00 -17.82 -9.28
C ILE A 20 34.25 -16.97 -9.15
N ILE A 21 34.04 -15.70 -8.85
CA ILE A 21 35.08 -14.71 -8.69
C ILE A 21 35.12 -14.25 -7.24
N SER A 22 36.30 -14.33 -6.63
CA SER A 22 36.52 -13.94 -5.23
C SER A 22 37.59 -12.86 -5.11
N GLY A 23 37.36 -11.91 -4.20
CA GLY A 23 38.25 -10.78 -4.00
C GLY A 23 38.13 -10.12 -2.64
N THR A 24 38.81 -8.99 -2.48
CA THR A 24 38.75 -8.14 -1.30
C THR A 24 38.65 -6.68 -1.74
N VAL A 25 37.66 -5.97 -1.22
CA VAL A 25 37.50 -4.53 -1.43
C VAL A 25 38.31 -3.78 -0.38
N ILE A 26 39.13 -2.83 -0.82
CA ILE A 26 40.13 -2.14 0.00
C ILE A 26 40.05 -0.64 -0.27
N SER A 27 40.23 0.17 0.77
CA SER A 27 40.33 1.62 0.66
C SER A 27 41.65 2.02 0.01
N LYS A 28 41.61 2.90 -0.99
CA LYS A 28 42.80 3.25 -1.77
C LYS A 28 43.79 4.06 -0.96
N ASN A 29 43.33 4.98 -0.12
CA ASN A 29 44.22 5.85 0.65
C ASN A 29 44.68 5.19 1.96
N GLU A 30 43.80 4.45 2.65
CA GLU A 30 44.12 3.86 3.96
C GLU A 30 44.61 2.41 3.88
N ASN A 31 44.44 1.74 2.73
CA ASN A 31 44.80 0.34 2.49
C ASN A 31 44.16 -0.62 3.52
N GLN A 32 42.95 -0.31 3.97
CA GLN A 32 42.15 -1.12 4.89
C GLN A 32 41.01 -1.82 4.14
N PRO A 33 40.62 -3.05 4.53
CA PRO A 33 39.43 -3.69 3.96
C PRO A 33 38.17 -2.88 4.24
N ILE A 34 37.29 -2.77 3.24
CA ILE A 34 36.01 -2.07 3.39
C ILE A 34 34.90 -3.10 3.61
N PRO A 35 34.23 -3.10 4.77
CA PRO A 35 33.21 -4.09 5.08
C PRO A 35 31.91 -3.84 4.29
N TYR A 36 31.14 -4.90 4.08
CA TYR A 36 29.77 -4.85 3.55
C TYR A 36 29.57 -4.12 2.21
N VAL A 37 30.59 -4.06 1.35
CA VAL A 37 30.48 -3.42 0.04
C VAL A 37 29.49 -4.19 -0.84
N LYS A 38 28.70 -3.49 -1.66
CA LYS A 38 27.76 -4.09 -2.60
C LYS A 38 28.45 -4.36 -3.94
N ILE A 39 28.51 -5.63 -4.38
CA ILE A 39 29.16 -6.05 -5.62
C ILE A 39 28.15 -6.79 -6.50
N GLY A 40 27.96 -6.38 -7.75
CA GLY A 40 27.01 -7.05 -8.64
C GLY A 40 26.91 -6.46 -10.02
N ILE A 41 25.99 -7.00 -10.82
CA ILE A 41 25.79 -6.57 -12.21
C ILE A 41 24.79 -5.41 -12.22
N GLU A 42 25.14 -4.32 -12.90
CA GLU A 42 24.26 -3.15 -13.04
C GLU A 42 22.91 -3.54 -13.66
N LYS A 43 21.80 -3.05 -13.07
CA LYS A 43 20.41 -3.34 -13.49
C LYS A 43 20.01 -4.82 -13.42
N LYS A 44 20.66 -5.61 -12.56
CA LYS A 44 20.35 -7.03 -12.35
C LYS A 44 20.26 -7.35 -10.86
N SER A 45 19.59 -8.46 -10.55
CA SER A 45 19.54 -9.01 -9.19
C SER A 45 20.77 -9.84 -8.81
N THR A 46 21.64 -10.16 -9.78
CA THR A 46 22.89 -10.90 -9.54
C THR A 46 23.91 -10.04 -8.79
N GLY A 47 24.27 -10.47 -7.59
CA GLY A 47 25.31 -9.84 -6.80
C GLY A 47 25.57 -10.51 -5.47
N THR A 48 26.43 -9.90 -4.68
CA THR A 48 26.90 -10.33 -3.36
C THR A 48 27.26 -9.12 -2.50
N ILE A 49 27.38 -9.33 -1.20
CA ILE A 49 27.85 -8.32 -0.26
C ILE A 49 29.13 -8.85 0.40
N SER A 50 30.13 -7.99 0.53
CA SER A 50 31.38 -8.41 1.17
C SER A 50 31.20 -8.64 2.67
N ASP A 51 32.04 -9.48 3.26
CA ASP A 51 32.05 -9.71 4.71
C ASP A 51 32.66 -8.51 5.48
N GLU A 52 32.79 -8.65 6.81
CA GLU A 52 33.40 -7.66 7.69
C GLU A 52 34.89 -7.40 7.41
N LYS A 53 35.53 -8.26 6.61
CA LYS A 53 36.93 -8.14 6.17
C LYS A 53 37.01 -7.73 4.69
N GLY A 54 35.92 -7.21 4.13
CA GLY A 54 35.82 -6.77 2.75
C GLY A 54 35.94 -7.88 1.71
N LYS A 55 35.90 -9.15 2.11
CA LYS A 55 36.02 -10.28 1.18
C LYS A 55 34.67 -10.59 0.55
N PHE A 56 34.68 -10.91 -0.74
CA PHE A 56 33.47 -11.25 -1.47
C PHE A 56 33.68 -12.46 -2.38
N SER A 57 32.57 -13.09 -2.76
CA SER A 57 32.50 -14.13 -3.78
C SER A 57 31.23 -13.93 -4.59
N ILE A 58 31.35 -13.85 -5.90
CA ILE A 58 30.25 -13.59 -6.84
C ILE A 58 30.28 -14.61 -7.99
N ASP A 59 29.13 -15.20 -8.28
CA ASP A 59 28.94 -16.07 -9.44
C ASP A 59 28.61 -15.24 -10.68
N LEU A 60 29.54 -15.22 -11.65
CA LEU A 60 29.41 -14.52 -12.93
C LEU A 60 29.34 -15.48 -14.12
N SER A 61 28.94 -16.73 -13.87
CA SER A 61 28.87 -17.77 -14.92
C SER A 61 27.88 -17.42 -16.03
N ASN A 62 26.73 -16.83 -15.66
CA ASN A 62 25.66 -16.45 -16.59
C ASN A 62 25.73 -14.98 -17.03
N ALA A 63 26.80 -14.27 -16.70
CA ALA A 63 26.95 -12.86 -17.00
C ALA A 63 27.48 -12.64 -18.43
N GLU A 64 26.87 -11.72 -19.17
CA GLU A 64 27.30 -11.39 -20.53
C GLU A 64 28.59 -10.56 -20.50
N PRO A 65 29.53 -10.75 -21.45
CA PRO A 65 30.84 -10.08 -21.45
C PRO A 65 30.77 -8.53 -21.37
N GLN A 66 29.79 -7.93 -22.05
CA GLN A 66 29.57 -6.48 -22.14
C GLN A 66 28.85 -5.87 -20.94
N GLN A 67 28.22 -6.70 -20.09
CA GLN A 67 27.57 -6.19 -18.88
C GLN A 67 28.61 -5.53 -17.97
N LYS A 68 28.17 -4.60 -17.13
CA LYS A 68 29.06 -3.91 -16.18
C LYS A 68 28.89 -4.49 -14.79
N ILE A 69 30.01 -4.84 -14.15
CA ILE A 69 30.05 -4.98 -12.71
C ILE A 69 30.04 -3.58 -12.09
N LYS A 70 29.28 -3.42 -11.02
CA LYS A 70 29.20 -2.22 -10.19
C LYS A 70 29.55 -2.59 -8.76
N ILE A 71 30.49 -1.84 -8.19
CA ILE A 71 30.92 -1.96 -6.80
C ILE A 71 30.68 -0.60 -6.15
N GLU A 72 29.89 -0.57 -5.08
CA GLU A 72 29.50 0.68 -4.42
C GLU A 72 29.33 0.51 -2.90
N VAL A 73 29.69 1.56 -2.19
CA VAL A 73 29.45 1.76 -0.75
C VAL A 73 29.51 3.28 -0.48
N PRO A 74 28.67 3.83 0.41
CA PRO A 74 28.73 5.24 0.82
C PRO A 74 30.14 5.65 1.27
N GLY A 75 30.51 6.90 0.98
CA GLY A 75 31.85 7.44 1.26
C GLY A 75 32.92 7.16 0.21
N TYR A 76 32.63 6.32 -0.79
CA TYR A 76 33.58 5.98 -1.85
C TYR A 76 32.99 6.23 -3.25
N ASP A 77 33.87 6.48 -4.22
CA ASP A 77 33.49 6.53 -5.63
C ASP A 77 33.08 5.15 -6.15
N SER A 78 32.05 5.10 -6.99
CA SER A 78 31.59 3.84 -7.57
C SER A 78 32.60 3.30 -8.57
N TYR A 79 32.96 2.02 -8.40
CA TYR A 79 33.79 1.30 -9.36
C TYR A 79 32.90 0.59 -10.39
N GLN A 80 33.25 0.72 -11.67
CA GLN A 80 32.57 0.04 -12.77
C GLN A 80 33.55 -0.49 -13.81
N GLU A 81 33.29 -1.70 -14.31
CA GLU A 81 34.08 -2.32 -15.38
C GLU A 81 33.22 -3.34 -16.14
N THR A 82 33.54 -3.66 -17.39
CA THR A 82 32.89 -4.77 -18.11
C THR A 82 33.22 -6.12 -17.46
N ILE A 83 32.27 -7.05 -17.44
CA ILE A 83 32.46 -8.43 -16.95
C ILE A 83 33.64 -9.11 -17.64
N GLN A 84 33.82 -8.90 -18.95
CA GLN A 84 34.94 -9.48 -19.69
C GLN A 84 36.30 -9.07 -19.12
N ASN A 85 36.47 -7.79 -18.76
CA ASN A 85 37.72 -7.30 -18.20
C ASN A 85 37.85 -7.69 -16.73
N PHE A 86 36.76 -7.58 -15.96
CA PHE A 86 36.73 -7.99 -14.56
C PHE A 86 37.18 -9.46 -14.38
N LYS A 87 36.76 -10.34 -15.28
CA LYS A 87 37.14 -11.77 -15.32
C LYS A 87 38.63 -12.03 -15.58
N LYS A 88 39.38 -11.07 -16.13
CA LYS A 88 40.82 -11.20 -16.42
C LYS A 88 41.70 -10.83 -15.22
N HIS A 89 41.14 -10.19 -14.20
CA HIS A 89 41.89 -9.86 -12.99
C HIS A 89 42.06 -11.12 -12.13
N ASP A 90 43.26 -11.69 -12.16
CA ASP A 90 43.65 -12.81 -11.32
C ASP A 90 44.17 -12.27 -9.97
N GLN A 91 43.46 -12.62 -8.89
CA GLN A 91 43.67 -12.19 -7.49
C GLN A 91 43.36 -10.71 -7.18
N GLN A 92 42.18 -10.51 -6.58
CA GLN A 92 41.37 -9.30 -6.72
C GLN A 92 41.38 -8.40 -5.49
N LYS A 93 42.40 -7.57 -5.38
CA LYS A 93 42.28 -6.35 -4.56
C LYS A 93 41.58 -5.29 -5.40
N ILE A 94 40.33 -4.98 -5.04
CA ILE A 94 39.59 -3.87 -5.64
C ILE A 94 39.78 -2.65 -4.77
N PHE A 95 40.47 -1.64 -5.29
CA PHE A 95 40.71 -0.39 -4.57
C PHE A 95 39.60 0.63 -4.86
N LEU A 96 38.88 1.05 -3.82
CA LEU A 96 37.90 2.13 -3.91
C LEU A 96 38.53 3.44 -3.44
N THR A 97 38.26 4.53 -4.16
CA THR A 97 38.75 5.86 -3.81
C THR A 97 37.73 6.55 -2.90
N GLU A 98 38.19 7.09 -1.79
CA GLU A 98 37.41 7.85 -0.82
C GLU A 98 36.93 9.16 -1.44
N LYS A 99 35.66 9.51 -1.23
CA LYS A 99 35.10 10.79 -1.69
C LYS A 99 35.69 11.94 -0.87
N THR A 100 36.06 13.01 -1.53
CA THR A 100 36.54 14.23 -0.86
C THR A 100 35.40 14.93 -0.13
N LYS A 101 35.51 15.08 1.19
CA LYS A 101 34.56 15.86 2.01
C LYS A 101 34.87 17.35 1.87
N ASN A 102 34.05 18.08 1.12
CA ASN A 102 34.14 19.54 1.07
C ASN A 102 33.43 20.16 2.29
N ILE A 103 34.20 20.67 3.25
CA ILE A 103 33.65 21.43 4.37
C ILE A 103 33.35 22.85 3.88
N GLN A 104 32.08 23.15 3.63
CA GLN A 104 31.64 24.52 3.35
C GLN A 104 31.68 25.35 4.64
N GLU A 105 32.18 26.58 4.55
CA GLU A 105 32.18 27.54 5.65
C GLU A 105 30.75 27.78 6.16
N ILE A 106 30.55 27.64 7.47
CA ILE A 106 29.22 27.71 8.08
C ILE A 106 29.03 29.10 8.67
N THR A 107 28.20 29.94 8.05
CA THR A 107 27.70 31.15 8.70
C THR A 107 26.69 30.76 9.79
N ILE A 108 27.04 30.96 11.06
CA ILE A 108 26.15 30.70 12.19
C ILE A 108 25.07 31.77 12.21
N LYS A 109 23.88 31.45 11.71
CA LYS A 109 22.66 32.24 11.93
C LYS A 109 21.82 31.58 13.04
N PRO A 110 21.19 32.33 13.95
CA PRO A 110 20.26 31.77 14.93
C PRO A 110 19.11 31.06 14.21
N LYS A 111 18.95 29.75 14.45
CA LYS A 111 17.90 28.92 13.84
C LYS A 111 16.85 28.57 14.87
N LYS A 112 15.57 28.70 14.50
CA LYS A 112 14.46 28.18 15.29
C LYS A 112 14.13 26.78 14.80
N LEU A 113 14.59 25.76 15.51
CA LEU A 113 14.36 24.36 15.16
C LEU A 113 13.06 23.85 15.78
N VAL A 114 12.35 22.99 15.05
CA VAL A 114 11.14 22.31 15.53
C VAL A 114 11.24 20.82 15.24
N ASP A 115 10.96 20.00 16.24
CA ASP A 115 10.88 18.55 16.08
C ASP A 115 9.59 18.14 15.33
N LYS A 116 9.73 17.20 14.40
CA LYS A 116 8.65 16.60 13.64
C LYS A 116 8.88 15.09 13.48
N ASN A 117 7.80 14.33 13.42
CA ASN A 117 7.81 12.93 13.00
C ASN A 117 7.08 12.81 11.66
N TRP A 118 7.68 12.14 10.68
CA TRP A 118 7.14 11.96 9.33
C TRP A 118 7.20 10.48 8.93
N GLY A 119 6.29 10.05 8.04
CA GLY A 119 6.29 8.71 7.46
C GLY A 119 5.16 7.82 7.96
N VAL A 120 5.34 6.51 7.83
CA VAL A 120 4.35 5.49 8.14
C VAL A 120 4.53 4.99 9.57
N ASN A 121 3.55 5.30 10.43
CA ASN A 121 3.59 5.01 11.86
C ASN A 121 2.82 3.74 12.28
N THR A 122 2.20 3.05 11.32
CA THR A 122 1.38 1.86 11.62
C THR A 122 2.20 0.73 12.24
N LYS A 123 1.61 0.03 13.21
CA LYS A 123 2.20 -1.14 13.89
C LYS A 123 1.36 -2.41 13.70
N THR A 124 0.54 -2.44 12.65
CA THR A 124 -0.32 -3.59 12.33
C THR A 124 0.51 -4.87 12.18
N LYS A 125 -0.07 -6.00 12.61
CA LYS A 125 0.52 -7.33 12.43
C LYS A 125 -0.07 -8.08 11.23
N SER A 126 -1.12 -7.56 10.63
CA SER A 126 -1.84 -8.21 9.53
C SER A 126 -1.32 -7.80 8.16
N VAL A 127 -1.03 -6.51 7.96
CA VAL A 127 -0.44 -6.01 6.72
C VAL A 127 1.06 -5.92 6.92
N THR A 128 1.81 -6.87 6.35
CA THR A 128 3.25 -6.99 6.59
C THR A 128 4.03 -7.34 5.35
N TYR A 129 5.28 -6.87 5.27
CA TYR A 129 6.30 -7.39 4.38
C TYR A 129 7.12 -8.44 5.13
N SER A 130 7.13 -9.68 4.63
CA SER A 130 7.87 -10.78 5.26
C SER A 130 9.21 -10.98 4.55
N VAL A 131 10.28 -10.96 5.32
CA VAL A 131 11.64 -11.28 4.87
C VAL A 131 12.02 -12.62 5.46
N ASN A 132 12.18 -13.62 4.61
CA ASN A 132 12.61 -14.96 5.01
C ASN A 132 13.62 -15.51 3.98
N PRO A 133 14.91 -15.53 4.32
CA PRO A 133 15.97 -16.02 3.44
C PRO A 133 15.80 -17.48 2.99
N GLU A 134 15.19 -18.34 3.81
CA GLU A 134 15.06 -19.78 3.51
C GLU A 134 14.12 -20.05 2.33
N PHE A 135 13.08 -19.23 2.16
CA PHE A 135 12.08 -19.40 1.10
C PHE A 135 12.40 -18.61 -0.16
N ASP A 136 13.12 -17.49 -0.04
CA ASP A 136 13.41 -16.61 -1.19
C ASP A 136 14.82 -15.99 -1.11
N LYS A 137 15.82 -16.81 -1.45
CA LYS A 137 17.24 -16.40 -1.46
C LYS A 137 17.56 -15.29 -2.44
N LYS A 138 16.76 -15.09 -3.49
CA LYS A 138 17.01 -14.07 -4.53
C LYS A 138 16.45 -12.71 -4.12
N SER A 139 15.22 -12.67 -3.63
CA SER A 139 14.57 -11.41 -3.20
C SER A 139 15.04 -10.93 -1.84
N PHE A 140 15.68 -11.79 -1.03
CA PHE A 140 16.22 -11.44 0.29
C PHE A 140 17.22 -10.27 0.26
N LEU A 141 18.07 -10.20 -0.76
CA LEU A 141 19.01 -9.08 -0.96
C LEU A 141 18.34 -7.82 -1.55
N GLY A 142 17.02 -7.85 -1.70
CA GLY A 142 16.22 -6.71 -2.13
C GLY A 142 16.22 -5.57 -1.12
N GLU A 143 15.91 -4.38 -1.60
CA GLU A 143 15.82 -3.16 -0.80
C GLU A 143 14.42 -2.59 -0.92
N THR A 144 13.85 -2.19 0.21
CA THR A 144 12.59 -1.44 0.25
C THR A 144 12.87 0.00 0.63
N ALA A 145 12.05 0.93 0.15
CA ALA A 145 12.18 2.34 0.47
C ALA A 145 10.83 3.03 0.62
N LEU A 146 10.82 4.11 1.39
CA LEU A 146 9.69 5.01 1.56
C LEU A 146 10.09 6.44 1.15
N GLU A 147 9.22 7.11 0.40
CA GLU A 147 9.39 8.51 0.00
C GLU A 147 9.06 9.45 1.16
N PHE A 148 9.83 10.53 1.26
CA PHE A 148 9.60 11.65 2.16
C PHE A 148 9.79 12.96 1.39
N ASN A 149 9.10 14.01 1.83
CA ASN A 149 9.28 15.35 1.29
C ASN A 149 9.49 16.40 2.38
N ALA A 150 10.67 17.02 2.39
CA ALA A 150 11.05 18.05 3.34
C ALA A 150 10.95 19.45 2.69
N LYS A 151 9.85 20.18 2.95
CA LYS A 151 9.66 21.59 2.50
C LYS A 151 10.86 22.48 2.84
N LYS A 152 11.37 22.29 4.06
CA LYS A 152 12.47 23.07 4.64
C LYS A 152 13.62 22.13 4.94
N ARG A 153 14.83 22.68 4.84
CA ARG A 153 16.05 21.97 5.22
C ARG A 153 15.90 21.42 6.65
N SER A 154 16.04 20.11 6.77
CA SER A 154 15.75 19.37 8.00
C SER A 154 16.88 18.40 8.32
N LYS A 155 17.25 18.32 9.60
CA LYS A 155 18.25 17.36 10.09
C LYS A 155 17.55 16.09 10.53
N LEU A 156 17.98 14.93 10.04
CA LEU A 156 17.50 13.64 10.53
C LEU A 156 18.05 13.39 11.93
N LYS A 157 17.18 12.91 12.82
CA LYS A 157 17.53 12.49 14.17
C LYS A 157 17.44 10.97 14.30
N ASN A 158 16.29 10.41 13.95
CA ASN A 158 16.03 8.99 14.09
C ASN A 158 15.40 8.43 12.81
N ILE A 159 15.70 7.17 12.52
CA ILE A 159 14.99 6.36 11.54
C ILE A 159 14.34 5.21 12.30
N ASN A 160 13.02 5.09 12.19
CA ASN A 160 12.21 4.13 12.92
C ASN A 160 11.65 3.09 11.95
N LEU A 161 11.79 1.81 12.31
CA LEU A 161 11.24 0.67 11.59
C LEU A 161 10.23 -0.07 12.48
N ASN A 162 8.97 -0.12 12.07
CA ASN A 162 7.95 -0.87 12.80
C ASN A 162 7.96 -2.34 12.37
N ILE A 163 8.15 -3.23 13.36
CA ILE A 163 8.35 -4.66 13.18
C ILE A 163 7.20 -5.40 13.87
N ALA A 164 6.39 -6.09 13.06
CA ALA A 164 5.26 -6.87 13.52
C ALA A 164 5.69 -8.15 14.25
N SER A 165 6.79 -8.77 13.81
CA SER A 165 7.35 -10.00 14.39
C SER A 165 8.82 -10.14 14.01
N TYR A 166 9.63 -10.55 14.97
CA TYR A 166 11.03 -10.92 14.79
C TYR A 166 11.19 -12.38 15.22
N VAL A 167 11.67 -13.24 14.33
CA VAL A 167 11.96 -14.64 14.63
C VAL A 167 13.32 -14.96 14.04
N SER A 168 14.37 -14.80 14.84
CA SER A 168 15.71 -15.29 14.50
C SER A 168 16.51 -15.49 15.77
N ALA A 169 17.33 -16.53 15.82
CA ALA A 169 18.25 -16.77 16.92
C ALA A 169 19.54 -15.93 16.81
N GLN A 170 19.82 -15.38 15.63
CA GLN A 170 21.02 -14.57 15.36
C GLN A 170 20.64 -13.11 15.12
N PRO A 171 21.57 -12.17 15.36
CA PRO A 171 21.39 -10.78 14.93
C PRO A 171 21.21 -10.70 13.41
N VAL A 172 20.32 -9.83 12.98
CA VAL A 172 20.00 -9.64 11.56
C VAL A 172 20.66 -8.36 11.07
N LEU A 173 21.61 -8.50 10.15
CA LEU A 173 22.36 -7.39 9.61
C LEU A 173 21.55 -6.62 8.55
N MET A 174 21.27 -5.35 8.82
CA MET A 174 20.52 -4.44 7.95
C MET A 174 21.37 -3.22 7.58
N ARG A 175 21.14 -2.68 6.37
CA ARG A 175 21.65 -1.39 5.89
C ARG A 175 20.53 -0.37 5.83
N TYR A 176 20.85 0.85 6.19
CA TYR A 176 20.02 2.03 5.95
C TYR A 176 20.65 2.92 4.89
N SER A 177 19.81 3.37 3.96
CA SER A 177 20.21 4.25 2.85
C SER A 177 19.34 5.50 2.84
N VAL A 178 19.92 6.63 2.41
CA VAL A 178 19.14 7.85 2.12
C VAL A 178 19.40 8.21 0.67
N TYR A 179 18.35 8.26 -0.15
CA TYR A 179 18.47 8.55 -1.58
C TYR A 179 17.88 9.92 -1.91
N SER A 180 18.55 10.60 -2.83
CA SER A 180 17.94 11.69 -3.61
C SER A 180 16.83 11.15 -4.52
N GLU A 181 15.94 12.03 -4.94
CA GLU A 181 14.87 11.74 -5.88
C GLU A 181 15.27 12.12 -7.31
N LYS A 182 14.88 11.27 -8.27
CA LYS A 182 14.91 11.57 -9.69
C LYS A 182 13.77 10.82 -10.40
N ASP A 183 12.99 11.55 -11.21
CA ASP A 183 11.89 11.01 -12.02
C ASP A 183 10.85 10.21 -11.21
N GLY A 184 10.67 10.54 -9.93
CA GLY A 184 9.76 9.89 -8.99
C GLY A 184 10.31 8.61 -8.36
N PHE A 185 11.62 8.36 -8.43
CA PHE A 185 12.28 7.18 -7.89
C PHE A 185 13.54 7.51 -7.07
N PRO A 186 14.00 6.60 -6.19
CA PRO A 186 15.29 6.75 -5.53
C PRO A 186 16.46 6.67 -6.54
N ASP A 187 17.36 7.66 -6.51
CA ASP A 187 18.51 7.76 -7.43
C ASP A 187 19.86 7.55 -6.73
N LYS A 188 20.49 8.63 -6.24
CA LYS A 188 21.83 8.57 -5.62
C LYS A 188 21.73 8.52 -4.11
N ASN A 189 22.48 7.59 -3.50
CA ASN A 189 22.67 7.56 -2.05
C ASN A 189 23.48 8.80 -1.62
N ILE A 190 22.91 9.60 -0.71
CA ILE A 190 23.48 10.86 -0.24
C ILE A 190 24.26 10.72 1.07
N LEU A 191 24.33 9.51 1.63
CA LEU A 191 25.12 9.25 2.83
C LEU A 191 26.61 9.37 2.53
N GLU A 192 27.33 10.01 3.45
CA GLU A 192 28.79 10.09 3.41
C GLU A 192 29.46 8.84 3.98
N GLU A 193 28.75 8.08 4.80
CA GLU A 193 29.26 6.90 5.51
C GLU A 193 28.18 5.81 5.51
N GLU A 194 28.63 4.57 5.47
CA GLU A 194 27.77 3.39 5.50
C GLU A 194 27.09 3.28 6.88
N ILE A 195 25.80 2.96 6.89
CA ILE A 195 25.04 2.77 8.13
C ILE A 195 24.48 1.34 8.16
N THR A 196 25.10 0.50 8.97
CA THR A 196 24.68 -0.89 9.21
C THR A 196 24.31 -1.12 10.66
N VAL A 197 23.34 -2.01 10.89
CA VAL A 197 22.83 -2.39 12.21
C VAL A 197 22.71 -3.90 12.27
N GLU A 198 23.23 -4.50 13.34
CA GLU A 198 22.88 -5.87 13.74
C GLU A 198 21.65 -5.84 14.65
N LEU A 199 20.47 -6.04 14.06
CA LEU A 199 19.21 -5.98 14.78
C LEU A 199 19.01 -7.25 15.60
N THR A 200 18.63 -7.08 16.87
CA THR A 200 18.21 -8.18 17.76
C THR A 200 16.84 -7.89 18.36
N GLU A 201 16.13 -8.93 18.82
CA GLU A 201 14.77 -8.81 19.36
C GLU A 201 14.66 -7.81 20.51
N ASN A 202 15.64 -7.78 21.42
CA ASN A 202 15.66 -6.87 22.57
C ASN A 202 15.78 -5.38 22.20
N MET A 203 16.24 -5.05 20.99
CA MET A 203 16.30 -3.67 20.48
C MET A 203 14.94 -3.16 20.02
N ILE A 204 13.97 -4.05 19.81
CA ILE A 204 12.61 -3.70 19.37
C ILE A 204 11.79 -3.36 20.62
N LYS A 205 11.40 -2.09 20.76
CA LYS A 205 10.57 -1.59 21.86
C LYS A 205 9.19 -1.25 21.33
N ASP A 206 8.16 -1.87 21.91
CA ASP A 206 6.76 -1.67 21.51
C ASP A 206 6.53 -1.83 19.99
N GLY A 207 7.18 -2.83 19.40
CA GLY A 207 7.10 -3.12 17.96
C GLY A 207 7.86 -2.15 17.06
N THR A 208 8.76 -1.33 17.60
CA THR A 208 9.59 -0.39 16.83
C THR A 208 11.06 -0.57 17.16
N TYR A 209 11.89 -0.64 16.11
CA TYR A 209 13.32 -0.40 16.22
C TYR A 209 13.63 1.05 15.83
N THR A 210 14.44 1.74 16.63
CA THR A 210 14.84 3.14 16.41
C THR A 210 16.35 3.20 16.23
N LEU A 211 16.79 3.68 15.08
CA LEU A 211 18.18 4.01 14.78
C LEU A 211 18.42 5.51 15.00
N ASP A 212 19.29 5.86 15.94
CA ASP A 212 19.76 7.25 16.15
C ASP A 212 20.86 7.59 15.13
N VAL A 213 20.67 8.69 14.40
CA VAL A 213 21.60 9.23 13.38
C VAL A 213 21.98 10.69 13.66
N ASN A 214 21.78 11.20 14.87
CA ASN A 214 22.05 12.60 15.22
C ASN A 214 23.50 13.02 14.97
N ASP A 215 24.45 12.10 15.18
CA ASP A 215 25.89 12.29 15.03
C ASP A 215 26.37 12.21 13.57
N ARG A 216 25.56 11.63 12.66
CA ARG A 216 25.86 11.49 11.23
C ARG A 216 25.62 12.76 10.41
N ASN A 217 25.07 13.81 11.03
CA ASN A 217 24.82 15.11 10.40
C ASN A 217 24.09 15.05 9.05
N ILE A 218 23.09 14.17 8.92
CA ILE A 218 22.33 13.99 7.67
C ILE A 218 21.30 15.11 7.53
N TRP A 219 21.39 15.88 6.44
CA TRP A 219 20.44 16.95 6.10
C TRP A 219 19.71 16.64 4.81
N VAL A 220 18.40 16.88 4.81
CA VAL A 220 17.52 16.67 3.66
C VAL A 220 16.69 17.91 3.36
N GLN A 221 16.36 18.09 2.09
CA GLN A 221 15.44 19.11 1.58
C GLN A 221 14.88 18.61 0.24
N GLY A 222 13.60 18.90 -0.02
CA GLY A 222 12.88 18.35 -1.17
C GLY A 222 12.51 16.88 -0.97
N LYS A 223 12.24 16.19 -2.08
CA LYS A 223 11.94 14.75 -2.08
C LYS A 223 13.20 13.92 -1.87
N PHE A 224 13.07 12.89 -1.04
CA PHE A 224 14.12 11.93 -0.75
C PHE A 224 13.49 10.60 -0.31
N PHE A 225 14.31 9.55 -0.22
CA PHE A 225 13.84 8.24 0.20
C PHE A 225 14.71 7.68 1.32
N ILE A 226 14.08 6.94 2.23
CA ILE A 226 14.80 6.11 3.21
C ILE A 226 14.66 4.65 2.77
N GLY A 227 15.80 4.01 2.51
CA GLY A 227 15.90 2.61 2.10
C GLY A 227 16.37 1.70 3.23
N ILE A 228 15.89 0.46 3.24
CA ILE A 228 16.30 -0.61 4.16
C ILE A 228 16.58 -1.88 3.36
N GLN A 229 17.76 -2.44 3.53
CA GLN A 229 18.23 -3.65 2.86
C GLN A 229 18.76 -4.66 3.89
N PHE A 230 18.42 -5.93 3.73
CA PHE A 230 19.00 -7.01 4.51
C PHE A 230 20.28 -7.52 3.83
N LEU A 231 21.36 -7.67 4.59
CA LEU A 231 22.69 -7.88 4.01
C LEU A 231 23.21 -9.31 4.06
N LYS A 232 22.75 -10.11 5.03
CA LYS A 232 23.28 -11.46 5.29
C LYS A 232 22.16 -12.44 5.60
N ASP A 233 22.28 -13.64 5.05
CA ASP A 233 21.39 -14.77 5.32
C ASP A 233 21.31 -15.03 6.84
N PHE A 234 20.12 -15.36 7.33
CA PHE A 234 19.83 -15.65 8.72
C PHE A 234 18.72 -16.71 8.83
N GLU A 235 18.80 -17.54 9.86
CA GLU A 235 17.74 -18.51 10.15
C GLU A 235 16.52 -17.79 10.74
N GLY A 236 15.36 -18.02 10.13
CA GLY A 236 14.07 -17.49 10.56
C GLY A 236 13.47 -16.42 9.65
N LYS A 237 12.64 -15.53 10.22
CA LYS A 237 11.87 -14.52 9.48
C LYS A 237 11.68 -13.24 10.26
N ILE A 238 11.66 -12.12 9.54
CA ILE A 238 11.24 -10.82 10.06
C ILE A 238 9.99 -10.38 9.30
N LYS A 239 9.00 -9.86 10.03
CA LYS A 239 7.83 -9.21 9.45
C LYS A 239 7.86 -7.73 9.76
N ILE A 240 8.00 -6.90 8.74
CA ILE A 240 7.92 -5.44 8.83
C ILE A 240 6.44 -5.06 8.67
N SER A 241 5.91 -4.20 9.55
CA SER A 241 4.55 -3.67 9.41
C SER A 241 4.45 -2.84 8.12
N ALA A 242 3.27 -2.74 7.52
CA ALA A 242 3.04 -1.93 6.33
C ALA A 242 1.68 -1.24 6.40
N ALA A 243 1.57 -0.06 5.80
CA ALA A 243 0.31 0.68 5.68
C ALA A 243 -0.29 0.46 4.30
N LEU A 244 -1.59 0.23 4.25
CA LEU A 244 -2.36 0.16 3.00
C LEU A 244 -2.53 1.56 2.38
N PHE A 245 -2.77 1.59 1.06
CA PHE A 245 -3.05 2.81 0.29
C PHE A 245 -1.93 3.86 0.37
N ARG A 246 -0.70 3.40 0.59
CA ARG A 246 0.53 4.19 0.55
C ARG A 246 1.47 3.58 -0.47
N THR A 247 2.19 4.42 -1.20
CA THR A 247 3.17 3.95 -2.18
C THR A 247 4.51 3.66 -1.49
N GLY A 248 4.90 2.39 -1.48
CA GLY A 248 6.27 1.96 -1.16
C GLY A 248 7.10 1.78 -2.43
N PHE A 249 8.40 1.59 -2.26
CA PHE A 249 9.32 1.27 -3.37
C PHE A 249 10.10 0.02 -3.02
N ILE A 250 10.36 -0.82 -4.03
CA ILE A 250 11.17 -2.03 -3.88
C ILE A 250 12.07 -2.24 -5.10
N ARG A 251 13.23 -2.84 -4.89
CA ARG A 251 14.09 -3.34 -5.97
C ARG A 251 14.77 -4.64 -5.57
N GLU A 252 15.10 -5.46 -6.55
CA GLU A 252 15.97 -6.62 -6.36
C GLU A 252 17.44 -6.22 -6.54
N PHE A 253 18.18 -6.06 -5.44
CA PHE A 253 19.61 -5.72 -5.45
C PHE A 253 19.98 -4.49 -6.31
N TYR A 254 20.55 -4.66 -7.51
CA TYR A 254 20.86 -3.56 -8.46
C TYR A 254 19.81 -3.38 -9.57
N GLY A 255 18.73 -4.16 -9.54
CA GLY A 255 17.60 -4.00 -10.45
C GLY A 255 16.92 -2.63 -10.31
N ASP A 256 16.06 -2.34 -11.28
CA ASP A 256 15.30 -1.09 -11.31
C ASP A 256 14.29 -1.02 -10.15
N TRP A 257 14.03 0.19 -9.67
CA TRP A 257 13.01 0.43 -8.66
C TRP A 257 11.60 0.21 -9.21
N GLN A 258 10.76 -0.39 -8.39
CA GLN A 258 9.35 -0.65 -8.67
C GLN A 258 8.48 -0.03 -7.58
N LYS A 259 7.32 0.51 -7.98
CA LYS A 259 6.32 1.04 -7.04
C LYS A 259 5.47 -0.08 -6.47
N MET A 260 5.29 -0.07 -5.15
CA MET A 260 4.31 -0.88 -4.42
C MET A 260 3.09 -0.01 -4.13
N THR A 261 2.09 -0.03 -5.00
CA THR A 261 0.96 0.92 -4.95
C THR A 261 -0.15 0.55 -3.96
N ILE A 262 -0.05 -0.60 -3.29
CA ILE A 262 -1.08 -1.09 -2.35
C ILE A 262 -0.59 -0.97 -0.91
N ALA A 263 0.71 -1.04 -0.68
CA ALA A 263 1.27 -1.01 0.66
C ALA A 263 2.66 -0.37 0.68
N ALA A 264 2.96 0.36 1.75
CA ALA A 264 4.28 0.93 2.00
C ALA A 264 4.85 0.38 3.33
N PRO A 265 6.15 0.10 3.41
CA PRO A 265 6.77 -0.36 4.65
C PRO A 265 6.62 0.71 5.75
N ALA A 266 6.40 0.27 6.99
CA ALA A 266 6.19 1.14 8.13
C ALA A 266 7.51 1.74 8.64
N ILE A 267 8.03 2.67 7.84
CA ILE A 267 9.22 3.47 8.11
C ILE A 267 8.75 4.88 8.48
N ASN A 268 9.24 5.42 9.59
CA ASN A 268 9.04 6.82 9.94
C ASN A 268 10.36 7.43 10.43
N ILE A 269 10.45 8.76 10.44
CA ILE A 269 11.66 9.49 10.81
C ILE A 269 11.33 10.62 11.79
N ASP A 270 12.24 10.83 12.74
CA ASP A 270 12.23 12.04 13.56
C ASP A 270 13.23 13.05 12.99
N VAL A 271 12.80 14.29 12.82
CA VAL A 271 13.62 15.35 12.22
C VAL A 271 13.58 16.64 13.03
N LYS A 272 14.66 17.43 12.94
CA LYS A 272 14.70 18.84 13.35
C LYS A 272 14.61 19.73 12.13
N MET A 273 13.46 20.36 11.94
CA MET A 273 13.18 21.26 10.82
C MET A 273 13.56 22.71 11.16
N ASP A 274 14.27 23.39 10.27
CA ASP A 274 14.62 24.81 10.39
C ASP A 274 13.42 25.70 9.97
N LYS A 275 12.80 26.41 10.92
CA LYS A 275 11.66 27.30 10.60
C LYS A 275 12.03 28.47 9.70
N ASN A 276 13.28 28.92 9.73
CA ASN A 276 13.73 30.12 9.01
C ASN A 276 14.48 29.79 7.71
N GLY A 277 14.59 28.51 7.33
CA GLY A 277 15.24 28.12 6.08
C GLY A 277 14.46 28.60 4.85
N ASP A 278 15.19 29.02 3.82
CA ASP A 278 14.62 29.47 2.54
C ASP A 278 13.71 28.37 1.94
N ASN A 279 12.49 28.76 1.59
CA ASN A 279 11.62 27.92 0.79
C ASN A 279 12.21 27.88 -0.63
N ASN A 280 12.54 26.70 -1.15
CA ASN A 280 12.87 26.59 -2.57
C ASN A 280 11.54 26.54 -3.36
N PRO A 281 11.23 27.54 -4.21
CA PRO A 281 9.97 27.58 -4.96
C PRO A 281 9.84 26.46 -6.01
N GLU A 282 10.92 25.77 -6.37
CA GLU A 282 10.84 24.53 -7.16
C GLU A 282 10.35 23.30 -6.36
N ASN A 283 10.13 23.46 -5.05
CA ASN A 283 9.66 22.43 -4.13
C ASN A 283 8.40 22.89 -3.37
N GLU A 284 7.40 23.45 -4.07
CA GLU A 284 6.08 23.78 -3.50
C GLU A 284 5.31 22.55 -2.96
N GLY A 285 5.74 21.33 -3.29
CA GLY A 285 5.00 20.10 -2.98
C GLY A 285 5.26 19.43 -1.63
N GLY A 286 5.85 20.09 -0.62
CA GLY A 286 5.83 19.43 0.70
C GLY A 286 4.43 19.46 1.30
N PHE A 287 4.14 18.54 2.22
CA PHE A 287 2.80 18.22 2.71
C PHE A 287 1.97 19.45 3.18
N ALA A 288 1.25 20.11 2.27
CA ALA A 288 -0.18 19.85 2.19
C ALA A 288 -0.24 18.62 1.28
N ASP A 289 -0.67 17.49 1.81
CA ASP A 289 -0.67 16.23 1.07
C ASP A 289 -1.78 16.36 0.00
N ASP A 290 -1.43 16.86 -1.19
CA ASP A 290 -2.34 17.02 -2.33
C ASP A 290 -2.42 15.73 -3.18
N SER A 291 -1.92 14.62 -2.65
CA SER A 291 -2.02 13.30 -3.29
C SER A 291 -3.31 12.59 -2.86
N ALA A 292 -3.78 11.63 -3.65
CA ALA A 292 -4.94 10.81 -3.28
C ALA A 292 -4.72 10.06 -1.96
N GLU A 293 -3.46 9.71 -1.64
CA GLU A 293 -3.07 9.05 -0.41
C GLU A 293 -3.27 9.91 0.85
N ALA A 294 -3.39 11.24 0.70
CA ALA A 294 -3.79 12.14 1.78
C ALA A 294 -5.24 11.94 2.22
N LEU A 295 -6.09 11.58 1.25
CA LEU A 295 -7.53 11.44 1.41
C LEU A 295 -7.92 10.06 1.95
N MET A 296 -7.00 9.10 1.87
CA MET A 296 -7.19 7.74 2.35
C MET A 296 -6.42 7.55 3.68
N PRO A 297 -7.09 7.59 4.83
CA PRO A 297 -6.41 7.33 6.10
C PRO A 297 -5.89 5.88 6.17
N ASP A 298 -4.91 5.64 7.05
CA ASP A 298 -4.46 4.27 7.33
C ASP A 298 -5.56 3.50 8.06
N VAL A 299 -6.14 2.52 7.37
CA VAL A 299 -7.22 1.66 7.88
C VAL A 299 -6.72 0.29 8.32
N SER A 300 -5.42 0.05 8.34
CA SER A 300 -4.85 -1.29 8.57
C SER A 300 -5.25 -1.89 9.93
N LYS A 301 -5.46 -1.05 10.94
CA LYS A 301 -6.01 -1.45 12.24
C LYS A 301 -7.42 -2.05 12.09
N TYR A 302 -8.31 -1.34 11.40
CA TYR A 302 -9.70 -1.76 11.22
C TYR A 302 -9.81 -3.01 10.34
N VAL A 303 -9.00 -3.09 9.28
CA VAL A 303 -8.89 -4.31 8.48
C VAL A 303 -8.51 -5.50 9.37
N GLN A 304 -7.48 -5.35 10.22
CA GLN A 304 -7.08 -6.40 11.16
C GLN A 304 -8.21 -6.83 12.11
N GLU A 305 -8.93 -5.87 12.69
CA GLU A 305 -10.07 -6.16 13.57
C GLU A 305 -11.20 -6.88 12.81
N SER A 306 -11.50 -6.45 11.58
CA SER A 306 -12.52 -7.06 10.75
C SER A 306 -12.18 -8.51 10.32
N GLU A 307 -10.91 -8.85 10.09
CA GLU A 307 -10.54 -10.25 9.77
C GLU A 307 -10.73 -11.21 10.95
N GLN A 308 -10.74 -10.68 12.18
CA GLN A 308 -10.93 -11.48 13.39
C GLN A 308 -12.41 -11.71 13.73
N THR A 309 -13.31 -11.03 13.02
CA THR A 309 -14.74 -11.14 13.28
C THR A 309 -15.36 -12.40 12.67
N VAL A 310 -16.53 -12.80 13.17
CA VAL A 310 -17.30 -13.90 12.57
C VAL A 310 -18.06 -13.45 11.33
N TYR A 311 -18.35 -12.15 11.19
CA TYR A 311 -19.16 -11.61 10.09
C TYR A 311 -18.44 -11.72 8.75
N GLY A 312 -19.17 -12.15 7.72
CA GLY A 312 -18.61 -12.52 6.41
C GLY A 312 -18.03 -13.93 6.37
N GLN A 313 -17.91 -14.60 7.52
CA GLN A 313 -17.41 -15.97 7.64
C GLN A 313 -18.22 -16.87 8.57
N ASN A 314 -19.46 -16.49 8.86
CA ASN A 314 -20.33 -17.24 9.75
C ASN A 314 -21.02 -18.36 8.97
N ALA A 315 -20.66 -19.61 9.26
CA ALA A 315 -21.27 -20.77 8.60
C ALA A 315 -22.75 -20.97 8.98
N ASP A 316 -23.15 -20.55 10.18
CA ASP A 316 -24.53 -20.73 10.67
C ASP A 316 -25.48 -19.65 10.15
N ALA A 317 -24.98 -18.42 9.99
CA ALA A 317 -25.76 -17.30 9.47
C ALA A 317 -25.69 -17.17 7.94
N GLY A 318 -24.60 -17.64 7.33
CA GLY A 318 -24.28 -17.45 5.91
C GLY A 318 -25.07 -18.32 4.96
N LYS A 319 -25.62 -17.69 3.90
CA LYS A 319 -26.38 -18.35 2.84
C LYS A 319 -26.00 -17.76 1.49
N TYR A 320 -26.31 -18.49 0.43
CA TYR A 320 -26.15 -18.03 -0.95
C TYR A 320 -27.50 -17.92 -1.64
N LEU A 321 -27.73 -16.79 -2.31
CA LEU A 321 -28.78 -16.65 -3.32
C LEU A 321 -28.17 -16.94 -4.69
N LYS A 322 -28.64 -18.00 -5.34
CA LYS A 322 -28.23 -18.34 -6.70
C LYS A 322 -29.08 -17.56 -7.70
N LEU A 323 -28.43 -16.69 -8.47
CA LEU A 323 -29.02 -16.00 -9.61
C LEU A 323 -28.39 -16.54 -10.90
N GLN A 324 -28.86 -16.06 -12.06
CA GLN A 324 -28.42 -16.58 -13.36
C GLN A 324 -26.89 -16.49 -13.57
N ASP A 325 -26.28 -15.38 -13.13
CA ASP A 325 -24.88 -15.05 -13.40
C ASP A 325 -24.09 -14.59 -12.15
N THR A 326 -24.64 -14.86 -10.95
CA THR A 326 -23.97 -14.59 -9.67
C THR A 326 -24.50 -15.53 -8.58
N ASP A 327 -23.63 -15.94 -7.67
CA ASP A 327 -24.04 -16.47 -6.37
C ASP A 327 -23.74 -15.39 -5.34
N LEU A 328 -24.80 -14.82 -4.76
CA LEU A 328 -24.71 -13.74 -3.78
C LEU A 328 -24.66 -14.32 -2.37
N TYR A 329 -23.56 -14.11 -1.67
CA TYR A 329 -23.44 -14.43 -0.27
C TYR A 329 -24.09 -13.35 0.60
N TYR A 330 -24.85 -13.78 1.59
CA TYR A 330 -25.43 -12.91 2.60
C TYR A 330 -25.51 -13.63 3.95
N GLU A 331 -25.52 -12.84 5.01
CA GLU A 331 -25.70 -13.32 6.39
C GLU A 331 -26.93 -12.65 7.01
N ILE A 332 -27.66 -13.39 7.86
CA ILE A 332 -28.82 -12.86 8.60
C ILE A 332 -28.55 -12.94 10.10
N TYR A 333 -28.76 -11.81 10.79
CA TYR A 333 -28.62 -11.69 12.24
C TYR A 333 -29.85 -11.02 12.86
N GLY A 334 -30.24 -11.50 14.04
CA GLY A 334 -31.36 -10.92 14.78
C GLY A 334 -32.74 -11.17 14.17
N GLU A 335 -33.73 -10.52 14.74
CA GLU A 335 -35.15 -10.60 14.37
C GLU A 335 -35.78 -9.20 14.35
N GLY A 336 -37.00 -9.09 13.81
CA GLY A 336 -37.73 -7.82 13.72
C GLY A 336 -37.78 -7.25 12.30
N GLU A 337 -37.89 -5.92 12.20
CA GLU A 337 -37.97 -5.22 10.92
C GLU A 337 -36.70 -5.46 10.08
N PRO A 338 -36.81 -5.72 8.75
CA PRO A 338 -35.66 -6.01 7.92
C PRO A 338 -34.81 -4.77 7.63
N LEU A 339 -33.52 -4.88 7.95
CA LEU A 339 -32.50 -3.87 7.66
C LEU A 339 -31.38 -4.48 6.82
N ILE A 340 -31.20 -3.99 5.60
CA ILE A 340 -30.12 -4.43 4.70
C ILE A 340 -28.88 -3.59 4.95
N LEU A 341 -27.72 -4.23 5.07
CA LEU A 341 -26.42 -3.58 5.11
C LEU A 341 -25.63 -3.82 3.82
N LEU A 342 -25.14 -2.75 3.20
CA LEU A 342 -24.38 -2.78 1.95
C LEU A 342 -23.02 -2.09 2.14
N HIS A 343 -21.94 -2.85 1.92
CA HIS A 343 -20.56 -2.40 2.14
C HIS A 343 -20.05 -1.50 0.99
N GLY A 344 -18.87 -0.91 1.17
CA GLY A 344 -18.20 -0.07 0.16
C GLY A 344 -17.46 -0.89 -0.91
N ASN A 345 -16.88 -0.21 -1.91
CA ASN A 345 -16.16 -0.88 -3.00
C ASN A 345 -14.96 -1.68 -2.47
N SER A 346 -14.72 -2.86 -3.04
CA SER A 346 -13.68 -3.81 -2.63
C SER A 346 -13.79 -4.29 -1.17
N GLY A 347 -14.93 -4.05 -0.53
CA GLY A 347 -15.25 -4.48 0.84
C GLY A 347 -16.00 -5.81 0.92
N SER A 348 -16.52 -6.11 2.12
CA SER A 348 -17.42 -7.25 2.37
C SER A 348 -18.25 -7.04 3.64
N ILE A 349 -19.11 -8.01 3.99
CA ILE A 349 -19.94 -8.00 5.22
C ILE A 349 -19.13 -7.68 6.49
N LYS A 350 -17.85 -8.11 6.56
CA LYS A 350 -16.99 -7.88 7.73
C LYS A 350 -16.74 -6.41 8.03
N ASP A 351 -16.92 -5.51 7.04
CA ASP A 351 -16.74 -4.07 7.24
C ASP A 351 -17.76 -3.50 8.24
N PHE A 352 -18.88 -4.20 8.46
CA PHE A 352 -19.88 -3.86 9.46
C PHE A 352 -19.70 -4.58 10.80
N TYR A 353 -18.49 -5.08 11.12
CA TYR A 353 -18.26 -5.86 12.34
C TYR A 353 -18.62 -5.14 13.64
N GLN A 354 -18.59 -3.80 13.64
CA GLN A 354 -18.98 -2.97 14.79
C GLN A 354 -20.48 -2.69 14.80
N GLN A 355 -21.13 -2.59 13.63
CA GLN A 355 -22.55 -2.25 13.52
C GLN A 355 -23.47 -3.47 13.72
N ILE A 356 -23.14 -4.61 13.11
CA ILE A 356 -23.99 -5.82 13.17
C ILE A 356 -24.33 -6.26 14.62
N PRO A 357 -23.38 -6.35 15.58
CA PRO A 357 -23.69 -6.79 16.94
C PRO A 357 -24.70 -5.91 17.68
N VAL A 358 -24.80 -4.63 17.31
CA VAL A 358 -25.68 -3.66 17.96
C VAL A 358 -27.03 -3.60 17.23
N LEU A 359 -27.02 -3.50 15.90
CA LEU A 359 -28.24 -3.41 15.09
C LEU A 359 -29.10 -4.68 15.16
N SER A 360 -28.46 -5.86 15.21
CA SER A 360 -29.14 -7.16 15.27
C SER A 360 -29.92 -7.40 16.56
N LYS A 361 -29.72 -6.56 17.60
CA LYS A 361 -30.53 -6.62 18.82
C LYS A 361 -31.97 -6.14 18.61
N GLN A 362 -32.23 -5.35 17.56
CA GLN A 362 -33.53 -4.73 17.31
C GLN A 362 -34.07 -4.95 15.90
N TYR A 363 -33.22 -5.37 14.96
CA TYR A 363 -33.57 -5.55 13.55
C TYR A 363 -33.14 -6.93 13.05
N LYS A 364 -33.87 -7.42 12.05
CA LYS A 364 -33.42 -8.51 11.21
C LYS A 364 -32.40 -7.95 10.21
N VAL A 365 -31.14 -7.96 10.62
CA VAL A 365 -30.01 -7.46 9.82
C VAL A 365 -29.69 -8.47 8.72
N ILE A 366 -29.72 -8.02 7.47
CA ILE A 366 -29.38 -8.80 6.28
C ILE A 366 -28.15 -8.13 5.65
N ALA A 367 -26.96 -8.64 5.96
CA ALA A 367 -25.72 -8.10 5.41
C ALA A 367 -25.36 -8.87 4.14
N ILE A 368 -25.04 -8.14 3.07
CA ILE A 368 -24.85 -8.72 1.74
C ILE A 368 -23.43 -8.45 1.27
N ASP A 369 -22.73 -9.49 0.81
CA ASP A 369 -21.56 -9.32 -0.04
C ASP A 369 -22.07 -8.99 -1.44
N THR A 370 -21.83 -7.76 -1.90
CA THR A 370 -22.33 -7.33 -3.21
C THR A 370 -21.64 -8.10 -4.34
N ARG A 371 -22.31 -8.21 -5.49
CA ARG A 371 -21.89 -9.03 -6.63
C ARG A 371 -20.39 -8.85 -6.95
N GLY A 372 -19.67 -9.97 -7.00
CA GLY A 372 -18.25 -10.02 -7.35
C GLY A 372 -17.28 -9.55 -6.25
N GLN A 373 -17.78 -9.31 -5.03
CA GLN A 373 -17.04 -8.82 -3.86
C GLN A 373 -17.28 -9.77 -2.67
N GLY A 374 -16.41 -9.71 -1.66
CA GLY A 374 -16.45 -10.65 -0.54
C GLY A 374 -16.46 -12.12 -1.01
N LYS A 375 -17.46 -12.88 -0.59
CA LYS A 375 -17.73 -14.26 -1.02
C LYS A 375 -18.67 -14.37 -2.21
N SER A 376 -19.25 -13.28 -2.66
CA SER A 376 -20.12 -13.27 -3.84
C SER A 376 -19.31 -13.38 -5.11
N ILE A 377 -19.74 -14.25 -6.02
CA ILE A 377 -19.07 -14.46 -7.31
C ILE A 377 -19.90 -13.89 -8.46
N ASP A 378 -19.26 -13.48 -9.55
CA ASP A 378 -19.94 -13.04 -10.76
C ASP A 378 -19.34 -13.74 -11.99
N SER A 379 -20.22 -14.23 -12.87
CA SER A 379 -19.87 -14.91 -14.13
C SER A 379 -20.33 -14.15 -15.38
N SER A 380 -21.00 -13.00 -15.21
CA SER A 380 -21.69 -12.26 -16.29
C SER A 380 -20.75 -11.64 -17.34
N LYS A 381 -19.46 -11.47 -17.01
CA LYS A 381 -18.44 -10.72 -17.79
C LYS A 381 -18.83 -9.28 -18.17
N LYS A 382 -19.99 -8.78 -17.74
CA LYS A 382 -20.47 -7.42 -17.99
C LYS A 382 -19.83 -6.45 -17.01
N ASP A 383 -19.73 -5.18 -17.40
CA ASP A 383 -19.36 -4.13 -16.45
C ASP A 383 -20.39 -4.04 -15.32
N PHE A 384 -19.92 -3.76 -14.11
CA PHE A 384 -20.81 -3.55 -12.97
C PHE A 384 -21.51 -2.20 -13.04
N THR A 385 -22.74 -2.15 -12.53
CA THR A 385 -23.49 -0.92 -12.32
C THR A 385 -24.24 -1.01 -10.99
N TYR A 386 -24.45 0.12 -10.32
CA TYR A 386 -25.21 0.15 -9.06
C TYR A 386 -26.68 -0.25 -9.26
N LYS A 387 -27.23 -0.07 -10.48
CA LYS A 387 -28.54 -0.60 -10.87
C LYS A 387 -28.60 -2.13 -10.86
N MET A 388 -27.53 -2.79 -11.31
CA MET A 388 -27.43 -4.26 -11.20
C MET A 388 -27.36 -4.69 -9.73
N PHE A 389 -26.57 -4.00 -8.91
CA PHE A 389 -26.50 -4.31 -7.48
C PHE A 389 -27.85 -4.07 -6.79
N ALA A 390 -28.62 -3.06 -7.19
CA ALA A 390 -29.99 -2.85 -6.69
C ALA A 390 -30.94 -3.99 -7.11
N ASP A 391 -30.79 -4.54 -8.31
CA ASP A 391 -31.56 -5.71 -8.78
C ASP A 391 -31.25 -6.97 -7.97
N ASP A 392 -29.98 -7.15 -7.63
CA ASP A 392 -29.50 -8.23 -6.77
C ASP A 392 -30.13 -8.13 -5.37
N VAL A 393 -30.15 -6.93 -4.78
CA VAL A 393 -30.83 -6.68 -3.49
C VAL A 393 -32.33 -6.98 -3.60
N LYS A 394 -33.00 -6.51 -4.66
CA LYS A 394 -34.42 -6.75 -4.88
C LYS A 394 -34.73 -8.25 -5.01
N ALA A 395 -33.91 -8.99 -5.77
CA ALA A 395 -34.04 -10.44 -5.90
C ALA A 395 -33.90 -11.17 -4.56
N LEU A 396 -32.96 -10.74 -3.71
CA LEU A 396 -32.82 -11.27 -2.36
C LEU A 396 -34.05 -10.98 -1.50
N THR A 397 -34.58 -9.76 -1.52
CA THR A 397 -35.78 -9.42 -0.76
C THR A 397 -37.00 -10.24 -1.21
N ASP A 398 -37.13 -10.53 -2.51
CA ASP A 398 -38.18 -11.38 -3.04
C ASP A 398 -38.05 -12.83 -2.55
N GLN A 399 -36.84 -13.39 -2.59
CA GLN A 399 -36.56 -14.74 -2.11
C GLN A 399 -36.84 -14.89 -0.61
N LEU A 400 -36.51 -13.86 0.17
CA LEU A 400 -36.78 -13.80 1.60
C LEU A 400 -38.22 -13.41 1.93
N LYS A 401 -39.07 -13.17 0.91
CA LYS A 401 -40.47 -12.76 1.02
C LYS A 401 -40.67 -11.49 1.87
N LEU A 402 -39.78 -10.52 1.67
CA LEU A 402 -39.81 -9.23 2.35
C LEU A 402 -40.50 -8.19 1.47
N ASN A 403 -41.66 -7.70 1.92
CA ASN A 403 -42.43 -6.72 1.16
C ASN A 403 -41.73 -5.36 1.11
N LYS A 404 -41.21 -4.89 2.25
CA LYS A 404 -40.57 -3.59 2.38
C LYS A 404 -39.35 -3.71 3.30
N VAL A 405 -38.25 -3.03 2.98
CA VAL A 405 -36.99 -3.08 3.74
C VAL A 405 -36.43 -1.69 3.99
N SER A 406 -35.65 -1.54 5.06
CA SER A 406 -34.75 -0.39 5.21
C SER A 406 -33.36 -0.76 4.72
N ILE A 407 -32.60 0.20 4.19
CA ILE A 407 -31.24 -0.03 3.68
C ILE A 407 -30.29 0.95 4.37
N ALA A 408 -29.18 0.47 4.93
CA ALA A 408 -28.04 1.30 5.30
C ALA A 408 -26.84 0.91 4.43
N GLY A 409 -26.38 1.84 3.61
CA GLY A 409 -25.33 1.60 2.62
C GLY A 409 -24.16 2.55 2.82
N TRP A 410 -22.95 2.01 2.83
CA TRP A 410 -21.70 2.76 2.90
C TRP A 410 -21.02 2.82 1.54
N SER A 411 -20.64 4.03 1.10
CA SER A 411 -19.95 4.28 -0.17
C SER A 411 -20.75 3.69 -1.36
N ASP A 412 -20.19 2.73 -2.09
CA ASP A 412 -20.87 1.92 -3.11
C ASP A 412 -22.23 1.34 -2.65
N GLY A 413 -22.34 0.93 -1.39
CA GLY A 413 -23.59 0.47 -0.81
C GLY A 413 -24.64 1.58 -0.71
N GLY A 414 -24.20 2.82 -0.43
CA GLY A 414 -25.06 4.00 -0.43
C GLY A 414 -25.53 4.36 -1.84
N ASN A 415 -24.62 4.29 -2.82
CA ASN A 415 -24.93 4.48 -4.25
C ASN A 415 -25.95 3.44 -4.74
N THR A 416 -25.76 2.18 -4.35
CA THR A 416 -26.72 1.09 -4.59
C THR A 416 -28.07 1.36 -3.95
N GLY A 417 -28.08 1.89 -2.72
CA GLY A 417 -29.30 2.29 -2.02
C GLY A 417 -30.07 3.41 -2.74
N LEU A 418 -29.38 4.42 -3.29
CA LEU A 418 -29.99 5.47 -4.10
C LEU A 418 -30.65 4.90 -5.37
N GLU A 419 -29.94 4.02 -6.10
CA GLU A 419 -30.50 3.35 -7.29
C GLU A 419 -31.68 2.44 -6.92
N PHE A 420 -31.63 1.75 -5.78
CA PHE A 420 -32.75 0.96 -5.27
C PHE A 420 -33.97 1.83 -4.97
N ALA A 421 -33.77 2.98 -4.32
CA ALA A 421 -34.84 3.92 -4.01
C ALA A 421 -35.55 4.46 -5.26
N LEU A 422 -34.80 4.69 -6.34
CA LEU A 422 -35.34 5.16 -7.61
C LEU A 422 -36.04 4.05 -8.39
N LYS A 423 -35.50 2.82 -8.37
CA LYS A 423 -35.99 1.71 -9.18
C LYS A 423 -37.15 0.95 -8.54
N TYR A 424 -37.15 0.86 -7.20
CA TYR A 424 -38.10 0.08 -6.40
C TYR A 424 -38.66 0.90 -5.22
N PRO A 425 -39.23 2.10 -5.45
CA PRO A 425 -39.67 2.99 -4.38
C PRO A 425 -40.72 2.36 -3.45
N GLU A 426 -41.57 1.47 -3.97
CA GLU A 426 -42.59 0.74 -3.21
C GLU A 426 -42.00 -0.29 -2.24
N ARG A 427 -40.76 -0.74 -2.48
CA ARG A 427 -40.04 -1.75 -1.68
C ARG A 427 -39.15 -1.14 -0.61
N LEU A 428 -38.91 0.17 -0.65
CA LEU A 428 -38.02 0.86 0.29
C LEU A 428 -38.80 1.59 1.39
N ASN A 429 -38.48 1.28 2.65
CA ASN A 429 -39.01 1.97 3.82
C ASN A 429 -38.22 3.24 4.14
N LYS A 430 -36.95 3.07 4.51
CA LYS A 430 -36.01 4.15 4.86
C LYS A 430 -34.65 3.82 4.26
N LEU A 431 -33.92 4.85 3.85
CA LEU A 431 -32.55 4.72 3.35
C LEU A 431 -31.59 5.52 4.22
N ILE A 432 -30.44 4.93 4.55
CA ILE A 432 -29.30 5.61 5.16
C ILE A 432 -28.13 5.48 4.18
N THR A 433 -27.60 6.60 3.72
CA THR A 433 -26.42 6.66 2.84
C THR A 433 -25.23 7.24 3.60
N ILE A 434 -24.11 6.53 3.62
CA ILE A 434 -22.88 6.96 4.31
C ILE A 434 -21.80 7.19 3.25
N GLY A 435 -21.40 8.43 3.00
CA GLY A 435 -20.40 8.77 1.97
C GLY A 435 -20.84 8.40 0.54
N ALA A 436 -22.11 8.58 0.19
CA ALA A 436 -22.61 8.26 -1.16
C ALA A 436 -22.41 9.42 -2.14
N ASN A 437 -22.32 9.11 -3.43
CA ASN A 437 -22.31 10.07 -4.52
C ASN A 437 -23.38 9.72 -5.58
N ALA A 438 -24.07 10.71 -6.13
CA ALA A 438 -25.06 10.52 -7.21
C ALA A 438 -24.43 10.41 -8.62
N PHE A 439 -23.21 10.92 -8.79
CA PHE A 439 -22.41 10.88 -10.02
C PHE A 439 -20.92 11.05 -9.74
N PRO A 440 -20.00 10.67 -10.65
CA PRO A 440 -18.57 10.58 -10.38
C PRO A 440 -17.91 11.91 -10.04
N ASP A 441 -18.35 13.02 -10.65
CA ASP A 441 -17.80 14.37 -10.41
C ASP A 441 -17.94 14.85 -8.95
N GLY A 442 -18.77 14.16 -8.16
CA GLY A 442 -18.92 14.40 -6.73
C GLY A 442 -17.79 13.82 -5.86
N VAL A 443 -16.88 13.05 -6.43
CA VAL A 443 -15.69 12.51 -5.77
C VAL A 443 -14.52 13.49 -5.95
N ASP A 444 -13.65 13.62 -4.96
CA ASP A 444 -12.42 14.44 -5.02
C ASP A 444 -11.58 14.08 -6.25
N ASP A 445 -11.16 15.10 -7.00
CA ASP A 445 -10.49 14.94 -8.29
C ASP A 445 -9.16 14.20 -8.13
N ARG A 446 -8.45 14.40 -7.01
CA ARG A 446 -7.18 13.70 -6.73
C ARG A 446 -7.39 12.19 -6.66
N LEU A 447 -8.49 11.76 -6.03
CA LEU A 447 -8.82 10.35 -5.90
C LEU A 447 -9.23 9.76 -7.25
N THR A 448 -10.02 10.49 -8.03
CA THR A 448 -10.40 10.12 -9.40
C THR A 448 -9.16 9.95 -10.29
N ASP A 449 -8.24 10.92 -10.29
CA ASP A 449 -6.98 10.87 -11.05
C ASP A 449 -6.13 9.65 -10.65
N HIS A 450 -6.08 9.32 -9.36
CA HIS A 450 -5.39 8.13 -8.87
C HIS A 450 -6.03 6.85 -9.43
N PHE A 451 -7.36 6.76 -9.43
CA PHE A 451 -8.08 5.62 -9.99
C PHE A 451 -7.93 5.49 -11.50
N GLU A 452 -7.89 6.60 -12.24
CA GLU A 452 -7.62 6.60 -13.68
C GLU A 452 -6.22 6.07 -13.98
N ASN A 453 -5.21 6.55 -13.26
CA ASN A 453 -3.84 6.07 -13.39
C ASN A 453 -3.73 4.57 -13.04
N LYS A 454 -4.36 4.13 -11.95
CA LYS A 454 -4.42 2.71 -11.58
C LYS A 454 -5.09 1.87 -12.69
N MET A 455 -6.18 2.36 -13.27
CA MET A 455 -6.88 1.72 -14.38
C MET A 455 -5.99 1.58 -15.62
N LEU A 456 -5.21 2.60 -15.97
CA LEU A 456 -4.24 2.54 -17.07
C LEU A 456 -3.21 1.44 -16.83
N VAL A 457 -2.60 1.41 -15.65
CA VAL A 457 -1.63 0.36 -15.27
C VAL A 457 -2.25 -1.04 -15.35
N MET A 458 -3.46 -1.23 -14.83
CA MET A 458 -4.14 -2.53 -14.86
C MET A 458 -4.45 -3.00 -16.28
N LYS A 459 -4.79 -2.09 -17.20
CA LYS A 459 -5.03 -2.40 -18.62
C LYS A 459 -3.75 -2.82 -19.34
N GLU A 460 -2.61 -2.20 -19.02
CA GLU A 460 -1.32 -2.57 -19.59
C GLU A 460 -0.82 -3.93 -19.08
N LEU A 461 -1.04 -4.24 -17.81
CA LEU A 461 -0.64 -5.54 -17.22
C LEU A 461 -1.42 -6.73 -17.78
N LYS A 462 -2.65 -6.52 -18.28
CA LYS A 462 -3.52 -7.55 -18.88
C LYS A 462 -3.69 -8.83 -18.03
N ASP A 463 -3.65 -8.70 -16.69
CA ASP A 463 -3.80 -9.85 -15.79
C ASP A 463 -5.28 -10.32 -15.75
N PRO A 464 -5.60 -11.52 -16.27
CA PRO A 464 -6.97 -12.03 -16.27
C PRO A 464 -7.52 -12.27 -14.85
N LYS A 465 -6.66 -12.48 -13.84
CA LYS A 465 -7.09 -12.65 -12.44
C LYS A 465 -7.63 -11.37 -11.83
N LYS A 466 -7.30 -10.22 -12.42
CA LYS A 466 -7.70 -8.88 -11.97
C LYS A 466 -8.97 -8.37 -12.65
N PHE A 467 -9.64 -9.20 -13.43
CA PHE A 467 -10.81 -8.79 -14.22
C PHE A 467 -11.94 -8.18 -13.37
N ASN A 468 -12.27 -8.75 -12.20
CA ASN A 468 -13.27 -8.16 -11.31
C ASN A 468 -12.77 -6.85 -10.69
N GLU A 469 -11.51 -6.79 -10.24
CA GLU A 469 -10.93 -5.57 -9.68
C GLU A 469 -10.96 -4.42 -10.70
N GLN A 470 -10.70 -4.71 -11.98
CA GLN A 470 -10.85 -3.73 -13.05
C GLN A 470 -12.29 -3.24 -13.19
N ARG A 471 -13.28 -4.14 -13.14
CA ARG A 471 -14.70 -3.75 -13.21
C ARG A 471 -15.14 -2.93 -11.99
N LEU A 472 -14.63 -3.26 -10.80
CA LEU A 472 -14.88 -2.53 -9.56
C LEU A 472 -14.22 -1.13 -9.56
N LEU A 473 -13.02 -1.01 -10.12
CA LEU A 473 -12.40 0.30 -10.31
C LEU A 473 -13.13 1.13 -11.38
N LYS A 474 -13.62 0.48 -12.43
CA LYS A 474 -14.37 1.14 -13.51
C LYS A 474 -15.70 1.71 -13.03
N ILE A 475 -16.42 1.02 -12.15
CA ILE A 475 -17.70 1.53 -11.63
C ILE A 475 -17.48 2.80 -10.80
N MET A 476 -16.43 2.89 -9.98
CA MET A 476 -16.08 4.10 -9.22
C MET A 476 -15.80 5.32 -10.13
N LEU A 477 -15.22 5.09 -11.31
CA LEU A 477 -14.90 6.15 -12.28
C LEU A 477 -16.10 6.58 -13.14
N THR A 478 -17.14 5.74 -13.27
CA THR A 478 -18.15 5.92 -14.33
C THR A 478 -19.59 5.91 -13.85
N GLN A 479 -19.85 5.52 -12.61
CA GLN A 479 -21.17 5.36 -11.99
C GLN A 479 -21.17 5.95 -10.57
N PRO A 480 -22.35 6.18 -9.96
CA PRO A 480 -23.67 6.16 -10.58
C PRO A 480 -23.82 7.31 -11.58
N ARG A 481 -24.94 7.36 -12.30
CA ARG A 481 -25.25 8.48 -13.20
C ARG A 481 -26.68 8.95 -12.94
N ILE A 482 -26.98 9.20 -11.67
CA ILE A 482 -28.29 9.69 -11.25
C ILE A 482 -28.36 11.17 -11.61
N ALA A 483 -29.27 11.54 -12.50
CA ALA A 483 -29.46 12.95 -12.83
C ALA A 483 -29.95 13.69 -11.59
N ARG A 484 -29.51 14.93 -11.38
CA ARG A 484 -29.90 15.75 -10.21
C ARG A 484 -31.42 15.78 -10.01
N LYS A 485 -32.17 16.00 -11.09
CA LYS A 485 -33.64 16.02 -11.10
C LYS A 485 -34.29 14.67 -10.74
N ASP A 486 -33.58 13.55 -10.84
CA ASP A 486 -34.15 12.25 -10.52
C ASP A 486 -34.08 11.97 -9.01
N LEU A 487 -33.13 12.59 -8.28
CA LEU A 487 -33.08 12.50 -6.81
C LEU A 487 -34.39 12.95 -6.15
N ASN A 488 -35.09 13.92 -6.73
CA ASN A 488 -36.38 14.40 -6.23
C ASN A 488 -37.52 13.37 -6.29
N LYS A 489 -37.32 12.27 -7.04
CA LYS A 489 -38.28 11.17 -7.15
C LYS A 489 -38.18 10.20 -5.98
N ILE A 490 -37.14 10.29 -5.15
CA ILE A 490 -36.98 9.49 -3.96
C ILE A 490 -37.95 10.00 -2.89
N GLY A 491 -39.12 9.36 -2.79
CA GLY A 491 -40.16 9.73 -1.83
C GLY A 491 -39.95 9.19 -0.41
N SER A 492 -39.15 8.15 -0.24
CA SER A 492 -38.81 7.58 1.08
C SER A 492 -37.99 8.55 1.93
N ARG A 493 -38.05 8.41 3.27
CA ARG A 493 -37.15 9.16 4.15
C ARG A 493 -35.71 8.69 3.96
N VAL A 494 -34.78 9.65 3.86
CA VAL A 494 -33.35 9.37 3.67
C VAL A 494 -32.52 10.06 4.76
N LEU A 495 -31.56 9.36 5.36
CA LEU A 495 -30.51 9.97 6.17
C LEU A 495 -29.21 9.96 5.38
N VAL A 496 -28.72 11.16 5.05
CA VAL A 496 -27.45 11.37 4.34
C VAL A 496 -26.37 11.66 5.37
N ILE A 497 -25.37 10.79 5.46
CA ILE A 497 -24.24 10.89 6.39
C ILE A 497 -22.95 11.05 5.59
N ALA A 498 -22.09 11.99 5.98
CA ALA A 498 -20.73 12.11 5.46
C ALA A 498 -19.78 12.69 6.51
N GLY A 499 -18.48 12.56 6.28
CA GLY A 499 -17.45 13.19 7.11
C GLY A 499 -17.14 14.60 6.61
N ASP A 500 -16.66 15.47 7.48
CA ASP A 500 -16.13 16.79 7.07
C ASP A 500 -14.78 16.71 6.34
N ARG A 501 -14.13 15.54 6.35
CA ARG A 501 -12.90 15.22 5.61
C ARG A 501 -13.11 14.02 4.67
N ASP A 502 -14.32 13.84 4.18
CA ASP A 502 -14.69 12.78 3.24
C ASP A 502 -14.03 13.00 1.85
N VAL A 503 -13.84 11.92 1.10
CA VAL A 503 -13.44 11.96 -0.32
C VAL A 503 -14.61 12.39 -1.22
N ILE A 504 -15.84 12.32 -0.73
CA ILE A 504 -17.00 12.90 -1.40
C ILE A 504 -17.04 14.39 -1.09
N LYS A 505 -17.08 15.21 -2.15
CA LYS A 505 -17.07 16.67 -2.05
C LYS A 505 -18.26 17.14 -1.17
N PRO A 506 -18.04 18.03 -0.18
CA PRO A 506 -19.11 18.49 0.71
C PRO A 506 -20.34 19.03 -0.04
N GLU A 507 -20.13 19.83 -1.09
CA GLU A 507 -21.18 20.39 -1.93
C GLU A 507 -22.02 19.31 -2.64
N HIS A 508 -21.44 18.13 -2.89
CA HIS A 508 -22.14 17.01 -3.51
C HIS A 508 -22.99 16.24 -2.51
N THR A 509 -22.49 16.06 -1.29
CA THR A 509 -23.28 15.51 -0.17
C THR A 509 -24.47 16.42 0.14
N GLU A 510 -24.25 17.73 0.21
CA GLU A 510 -25.31 18.72 0.41
C GLU A 510 -26.33 18.71 -0.73
N LEU A 511 -25.87 18.57 -1.98
CA LEU A 511 -26.74 18.42 -3.15
C LEU A 511 -27.68 17.21 -2.99
N ILE A 512 -27.17 16.04 -2.62
CA ILE A 512 -27.99 14.83 -2.44
C ILE A 512 -29.08 15.07 -1.40
N ALA A 513 -28.70 15.61 -0.23
CA ALA A 513 -29.65 15.89 0.84
C ALA A 513 -30.68 16.97 0.46
N LYS A 514 -30.29 17.97 -0.33
CA LYS A 514 -31.18 19.05 -0.76
C LYS A 514 -32.19 18.61 -1.82
N GLU A 515 -31.78 17.76 -2.76
CA GLU A 515 -32.65 17.34 -3.88
C GLU A 515 -33.66 16.25 -3.48
N ILE A 516 -33.41 15.50 -2.40
CA ILE A 516 -34.34 14.49 -1.88
C ILE A 516 -35.34 15.14 -0.90
N PRO A 517 -36.67 15.12 -1.16
CA PRO A 517 -37.64 15.89 -0.39
C PRO A 517 -37.70 15.57 1.10
N ASN A 518 -37.45 14.32 1.47
CA ASN A 518 -37.57 13.81 2.85
C ASN A 518 -36.21 13.41 3.44
N ALA A 519 -35.14 14.11 3.06
CA ALA A 519 -33.79 13.83 3.55
C ALA A 519 -33.42 14.62 4.81
N GLU A 520 -32.63 13.97 5.67
CA GLU A 520 -31.92 14.55 6.82
C GLU A 520 -30.42 14.47 6.54
N LEU A 521 -29.67 15.55 6.80
CA LEU A 521 -28.22 15.59 6.60
C LEU A 521 -27.48 15.53 7.94
N ARG A 522 -26.42 14.73 8.01
CA ARG A 522 -25.57 14.55 9.19
C ARG A 522 -24.10 14.56 8.77
N ILE A 523 -23.38 15.63 9.12
CA ILE A 523 -21.93 15.73 8.88
C ILE A 523 -21.18 15.42 10.18
N TYR A 524 -20.27 14.45 10.14
CA TYR A 524 -19.44 14.09 11.29
C TYR A 524 -18.16 14.91 11.29
N SER A 525 -17.85 15.51 12.44
CA SER A 525 -16.64 16.32 12.60
C SER A 525 -15.40 15.45 12.76
N ASN A 526 -14.30 15.88 12.14
CA ASN A 526 -13.05 15.15 12.05
C ASN A 526 -13.20 13.71 11.53
N ALA A 527 -14.19 13.44 10.67
CA ALA A 527 -14.42 12.10 10.12
C ALA A 527 -14.05 12.06 8.64
N THR A 528 -13.45 10.96 8.19
CA THR A 528 -13.11 10.74 6.78
C THR A 528 -14.22 9.94 6.08
N HIS A 529 -13.94 9.34 4.92
CA HIS A 529 -14.82 8.38 4.27
C HIS A 529 -15.03 7.08 5.08
N MET A 530 -14.17 6.81 6.07
CA MET A 530 -14.12 5.55 6.81
C MET A 530 -15.04 5.52 8.05
N ILE A 531 -16.18 6.22 8.00
CA ILE A 531 -17.13 6.40 9.12
C ILE A 531 -17.53 5.08 9.81
N PRO A 532 -17.84 3.96 9.12
CA PRO A 532 -18.18 2.72 9.80
C PRO A 532 -17.10 2.20 10.75
N PHE A 533 -15.86 2.62 10.55
CA PHE A 533 -14.72 2.27 11.37
C PHE A 533 -14.35 3.36 12.39
N GLU A 534 -14.27 4.61 11.92
CA GLU A 534 -13.79 5.75 12.71
C GLU A 534 -14.82 6.24 13.74
N ASN A 535 -16.11 6.11 13.42
CA ASN A 535 -17.22 6.67 14.21
C ASN A 535 -18.33 5.64 14.45
N ALA A 536 -17.98 4.37 14.65
CA ALA A 536 -18.91 3.24 14.68
C ALA A 536 -20.09 3.39 15.65
N ASP A 537 -19.82 3.84 16.89
CA ASP A 537 -20.85 4.00 17.93
C ASP A 537 -21.83 5.13 17.59
N GLN A 538 -21.31 6.26 17.11
CA GLN A 538 -22.12 7.40 16.68
C GLN A 538 -22.97 7.04 15.46
N LEU A 539 -22.37 6.39 14.45
CA LEU A 539 -23.05 5.90 13.27
C LEU A 539 -24.21 4.98 13.64
N THR A 540 -23.95 4.00 14.50
CA THR A 540 -24.97 3.02 14.88
C THR A 540 -26.12 3.66 15.66
N THR A 541 -25.80 4.60 16.55
CA THR A 541 -26.80 5.36 17.30
C THR A 541 -27.68 6.20 16.37
N ASP A 542 -27.09 6.87 15.38
CA ASP A 542 -27.83 7.67 14.41
C ASP A 542 -28.72 6.80 13.51
N ILE A 543 -28.24 5.63 13.07
CA ILE A 543 -29.05 4.65 12.33
C ILE A 543 -30.27 4.23 13.17
N LEU A 544 -30.08 3.84 14.43
CA LEU A 544 -31.18 3.40 15.30
C LEU A 544 -32.21 4.52 15.52
N ASN A 545 -31.75 5.73 15.84
CA ASN A 545 -32.59 6.90 16.05
C ASN A 545 -33.43 7.21 14.80
N PHE A 546 -32.80 7.22 13.63
CA PHE A 546 -33.49 7.50 12.36
C PHE A 546 -34.49 6.42 11.99
N LEU A 547 -34.17 5.14 12.25
CA LEU A 547 -35.09 4.03 12.03
C LEU A 547 -36.27 4.05 13.03
N GLY A 548 -36.17 4.83 14.11
CA GLY A 548 -37.28 5.13 15.04
C GLY A 548 -37.20 4.35 16.35
N LYS A 549 -35.99 4.02 16.80
CA LYS A 549 -35.73 3.34 18.06
C LYS A 549 -34.64 4.07 18.83
N SER A 550 -34.95 4.49 20.05
CA SER A 550 -33.96 4.98 21.01
C SER A 550 -33.29 3.78 21.68
N ASN A 551 -31.98 3.86 21.93
CA ASN A 551 -31.22 2.89 22.73
C ASN A 551 -31.81 2.70 24.13
#